data_AF-A0A223ATJ8-F1
#
_entry.id   AF-A0A223ATJ8-F1
#
_cell.length_a   1.000
_cell.length_b   1.000
_cell.length_c   1.000
_cell.angle_alpha   90.00
_cell.angle_beta   90.00
_cell.angle_gamma   90.00
#
_symmetry.space_group_name_H-M   'P 1'
#
loop_
_entity.id
_entity.type
_entity.pdbx_description
1 polymer ?
#
loop_
_entity_poly.entity_id
_entity_poly.type
_entity_poly.pdbx_seq_one_letter_code
_entity_poly.pdbx_strand_id
1 'polypeptide(L)'
;MSEAITSCYRDTQIVGTKVFDNMWYAWKAESISASESKKKLSVLMKITGMDKLDERSSADQLRAVADKINKNMKPDDKFWGSLAGTVEKAYYPSGMKGDLGKQLHLFRHVISYQQAKYIVDNYEGRTDEEKLINYIVKEKIWNWTAEESTRLHLKSYYDPENKKYIYPEGHSYANGGINLKVVTNGRFRSEFIINDDGKFFTLLDKEATQDAKVNCSSFNYARHNDEVHTVLDVEPSKPEYESHFREESRYVLDKAGNHIKDDEYNDIKFEPPKEIKDKHKIDWEKRKSDFESRCRHGKTNRT
;
A
#
# COMPACT_ATOMS: atom_id res chain seq x y z
N MET A 1 -18.01 22.39 28.40
CA MET A 1 -16.80 21.53 28.30
C MET A 1 -15.63 22.48 28.08
N SER A 2 -14.56 22.43 28.88
CA SER A 2 -13.45 23.41 28.77
C SER A 2 -12.67 23.19 27.46
N GLU A 3 -12.04 24.25 26.92
CA GLU A 3 -11.25 24.18 25.68
C GLU A 3 -10.17 23.10 25.72
N ALA A 4 -9.54 22.90 26.89
CA ALA A 4 -8.57 21.83 27.11
C ALA A 4 -9.18 20.43 26.96
N ILE A 5 -10.39 20.20 27.47
CA ILE A 5 -11.09 18.90 27.33
C ILE A 5 -11.49 18.68 25.88
N THR A 6 -11.96 19.71 25.19
CA THR A 6 -12.28 19.64 23.76
C THR A 6 -11.04 19.38 22.90
N SER A 7 -9.89 19.97 23.23
CA SER A 7 -8.62 19.70 22.55
C SER A 7 -8.18 18.26 22.76
N CYS A 8 -8.17 17.75 24.01
CA CYS A 8 -7.81 16.36 24.29
C CYS A 8 -8.74 15.39 23.56
N TYR A 9 -10.05 15.66 23.52
CA TYR A 9 -10.99 14.83 22.77
C TYR A 9 -10.65 14.82 21.27
N ARG A 10 -10.42 15.99 20.65
CA ARG A 10 -10.03 16.08 19.23
C ARG A 10 -8.74 15.31 18.94
N ASP A 11 -7.76 15.39 19.83
CA ASP A 11 -6.48 14.69 19.67
C ASP A 11 -6.64 13.16 19.70
N THR A 12 -7.60 12.62 20.47
CA THR A 12 -7.93 11.17 20.40
C THR A 12 -8.50 10.74 19.04
N GLN A 13 -9.03 11.69 18.26
CA GLN A 13 -9.66 11.42 16.96
C GLN A 13 -8.67 11.50 15.78
N ILE A 14 -7.36 11.61 16.06
CA ILE A 14 -6.30 11.63 15.05
C ILE A 14 -5.23 10.61 15.46
N VAL A 15 -5.00 9.61 14.59
CA VAL A 15 -3.97 8.58 14.77
C VAL A 15 -2.58 9.22 14.76
N GLY A 16 -1.72 8.84 15.70
CA GLY A 16 -0.35 9.37 15.81
C GLY A 16 -0.23 10.72 16.52
N THR A 17 -1.27 11.17 17.24
CA THR A 17 -1.10 12.21 18.27
C THR A 17 -0.67 11.59 19.59
N LYS A 18 -0.06 12.38 20.48
CA LYS A 18 0.37 11.91 21.80
C LYS A 18 -0.80 11.34 22.63
N VAL A 19 -1.99 11.95 22.54
CA VAL A 19 -3.16 11.52 23.30
C VAL A 19 -3.72 10.21 22.73
N PHE A 20 -3.82 10.09 21.40
CA PHE A 20 -4.18 8.85 20.74
C PHE A 20 -3.20 7.73 21.10
N ASP A 21 -1.90 7.98 21.03
CA ASP A 21 -0.86 7.01 21.35
C ASP A 21 -0.99 6.54 22.80
N ASN A 22 -1.17 7.45 23.75
CA ASN A 22 -1.38 7.10 25.15
C ASN A 22 -2.58 6.17 25.31
N MET A 23 -3.71 6.46 24.67
CA MET A 23 -4.89 5.58 24.68
C MET A 23 -4.60 4.22 24.02
N TRP A 24 -3.99 4.22 22.84
CA TRP A 24 -3.68 3.00 22.09
C TRP A 24 -2.73 2.09 22.87
N TYR A 25 -1.69 2.65 23.49
CA TYR A 25 -0.70 1.87 24.24
C TYR A 25 -1.15 1.56 25.67
N ALA A 26 -2.01 2.37 26.30
CA ALA A 26 -2.61 2.04 27.61
C ALA A 26 -3.62 0.89 27.50
N TRP A 27 -4.26 0.69 26.34
CA TRP A 27 -5.05 -0.50 26.03
C TRP A 27 -4.16 -1.74 25.78
N LYS A 28 -3.11 -1.87 26.59
CA LYS A 28 -2.19 -2.99 26.74
C LYS A 28 -1.66 -3.01 28.19
N ALA A 29 -2.28 -3.83 29.02
CA ALA A 29 -1.65 -4.40 30.21
C ALA A 29 -1.84 -5.92 30.11
N GLU A 30 -0.84 -6.59 29.52
CA GLU A 30 -0.65 -8.04 29.36
C GLU A 30 -1.73 -8.86 28.58
N SER A 31 -1.25 -9.71 27.66
CA SER A 31 -1.97 -10.82 27.02
C SER A 31 -3.36 -10.54 26.41
N ILE A 32 -3.47 -9.54 25.53
CA ILE A 32 -4.70 -9.27 24.79
C ILE A 32 -5.17 -10.49 23.97
N SER A 33 -6.43 -10.90 24.17
CA SER A 33 -7.04 -12.00 23.41
C SER A 33 -7.36 -11.59 21.96
N ALA A 34 -7.69 -12.55 21.10
CA ALA A 34 -8.13 -12.25 19.73
C ALA A 34 -9.41 -11.38 19.73
N SER A 35 -10.37 -11.68 20.61
CA SER A 35 -11.61 -10.91 20.76
C SER A 35 -11.33 -9.46 21.21
N GLU A 36 -10.45 -9.29 22.19
CA GLU A 36 -10.10 -7.96 22.68
C GLU A 36 -9.29 -7.17 21.63
N SER A 37 -8.45 -7.85 20.84
CA SER A 37 -7.77 -7.26 19.69
C SER A 37 -8.76 -6.74 18.64
N LYS A 38 -9.84 -7.50 18.36
CA LYS A 38 -10.91 -7.03 17.46
C LYS A 38 -11.61 -5.79 18.00
N LYS A 39 -11.94 -5.72 19.29
CA LYS A 39 -12.54 -4.50 19.89
C LYS A 39 -11.64 -3.28 19.72
N LYS A 40 -10.34 -3.45 19.96
CA LYS A 40 -9.34 -2.41 19.79
C LYS A 40 -9.27 -1.90 18.35
N LEU A 41 -9.29 -2.82 17.37
CA LEU A 41 -9.32 -2.48 15.95
C LEU A 41 -10.63 -1.79 15.56
N SER A 42 -11.79 -2.23 16.10
CA SER A 42 -13.07 -1.56 15.87
C SER A 42 -13.07 -0.11 16.37
N VAL A 43 -12.41 0.18 17.50
CA VAL A 43 -12.26 1.57 17.96
C VAL A 43 -11.38 2.38 17.02
N LEU A 44 -10.31 1.81 16.48
CA LEU A 44 -9.50 2.47 15.45
C LEU A 44 -10.32 2.78 14.19
N MET A 45 -11.13 1.83 13.71
CA MET A 45 -12.01 2.06 12.55
C MET A 45 -13.02 3.18 12.81
N LYS A 46 -13.57 3.28 14.03
CA LYS A 46 -14.44 4.39 14.43
C LYS A 46 -13.75 5.74 14.49
N ILE A 47 -12.54 5.80 15.05
CA ILE A 47 -11.73 7.03 15.15
C ILE A 47 -11.41 7.58 13.77
N THR A 48 -11.03 6.69 12.85
CA THR A 48 -10.67 7.04 11.48
C THR A 48 -11.91 7.30 10.60
N GLY A 49 -13.09 6.86 11.04
CA GLY A 49 -14.33 6.90 10.24
C GLY A 49 -14.44 5.78 9.21
N MET A 50 -13.49 4.85 9.21
CA MET A 50 -13.47 3.66 8.35
C MET A 50 -14.62 2.70 8.67
N ASP A 51 -15.20 2.78 9.87
CA ASP A 51 -16.34 1.95 10.30
C ASP A 51 -17.63 2.19 9.47
N LYS A 52 -17.68 3.29 8.72
CA LYS A 52 -18.80 3.68 7.85
C LYS A 52 -18.55 3.41 6.38
N LEU A 53 -17.39 2.85 6.05
CA LEU A 53 -16.95 2.60 4.68
C LEU A 53 -16.88 1.09 4.40
N ASP A 54 -16.98 0.77 3.12
CA ASP A 54 -17.04 -0.57 2.56
C ASP A 54 -16.43 -0.59 1.14
N GLU A 55 -16.51 -1.73 0.46
CA GLU A 55 -15.96 -1.90 -0.88
C GLU A 55 -16.59 -0.98 -1.96
N ARG A 56 -17.76 -0.39 -1.69
CA ARG A 56 -18.46 0.52 -2.61
C ARG A 56 -18.07 1.97 -2.41
N SER A 57 -17.30 2.25 -1.36
CA SER A 57 -16.85 3.60 -1.04
C SER A 57 -15.92 4.13 -2.13
N SER A 58 -16.11 5.40 -2.47
CA SER A 58 -15.29 6.09 -3.47
C SER A 58 -13.85 6.31 -2.99
N ALA A 59 -12.94 6.51 -3.94
CA ALA A 59 -11.55 6.88 -3.64
C ALA A 59 -11.47 8.17 -2.79
N ASP A 60 -12.38 9.13 -3.00
CA ASP A 60 -12.44 10.38 -2.23
C ASP A 60 -12.83 10.14 -0.76
N GLN A 61 -13.80 9.26 -0.51
CA GLN A 61 -14.19 8.88 0.85
C GLN A 61 -13.04 8.19 1.58
N LEU A 62 -12.38 7.23 0.93
CA LEU A 62 -11.21 6.55 1.51
C LEU A 62 -10.04 7.52 1.73
N ARG A 63 -9.81 8.47 0.81
CA ARG A 63 -8.76 9.48 0.96
C ARG A 63 -9.04 10.40 2.15
N ALA A 64 -10.29 10.77 2.41
CA ALA A 64 -10.66 11.59 3.58
C ALA A 64 -10.34 10.89 4.92
N VAL A 65 -10.28 9.56 4.96
CA VAL A 65 -9.83 8.80 6.14
C VAL A 65 -8.36 9.07 6.44
N ALA A 66 -7.52 9.34 5.43
CA ALA A 66 -6.11 9.67 5.63
C ALA A 66 -5.92 10.97 6.42
N ASP A 67 -6.89 11.89 6.39
CA ASP A 67 -6.87 13.13 7.20
C ASP A 67 -7.04 12.85 8.71
N LYS A 68 -7.45 11.63 9.08
CA LYS A 68 -7.48 11.15 10.47
C LYS A 68 -6.17 10.49 10.91
N ILE A 69 -5.15 10.49 10.05
CA ILE A 69 -3.79 10.10 10.39
C ILE A 69 -2.95 11.37 10.43
N ASN A 70 -2.16 11.53 11.49
CA ASN A 70 -1.28 12.67 11.63
C ASN A 70 -0.35 12.77 10.40
N LYS A 71 -0.39 13.90 9.68
CA LYS A 71 0.41 14.13 8.47
C LYS A 71 1.92 14.00 8.68
N ASN A 72 2.40 14.15 9.92
CA ASN A 72 3.81 14.02 10.28
C ASN A 72 4.20 12.60 10.70
N MET A 73 3.24 11.66 10.68
CA MET A 73 3.47 10.27 11.05
C MET A 73 4.28 9.57 9.97
N LYS A 74 5.47 9.12 10.35
CA LYS A 74 6.44 8.53 9.42
C LYS A 74 6.03 7.10 9.03
N PRO A 75 6.44 6.60 7.85
CA PRO A 75 6.26 5.20 7.47
C PRO A 75 6.93 4.19 8.43
N ASP A 76 7.99 4.59 9.13
CA ASP A 76 8.70 3.76 10.12
C ASP A 76 8.20 3.94 11.55
N ASP A 77 7.08 4.65 11.77
CA ASP A 77 6.51 4.82 13.11
C ASP A 77 6.14 3.47 13.77
N LYS A 78 6.45 3.35 15.07
CA LYS A 78 6.19 2.15 15.89
C LYS A 78 4.72 1.77 15.96
N PHE A 79 3.80 2.71 15.73
CA PHE A 79 2.37 2.44 15.70
C PHE A 79 2.03 1.41 14.62
N TRP A 80 2.61 1.51 13.43
CA TRP A 80 2.33 0.59 12.33
C TRP A 80 2.67 -0.86 12.69
N GLY A 81 3.79 -1.07 13.38
CA GLY A 81 4.15 -2.37 13.93
C GLY A 81 3.18 -2.86 15.00
N SER A 82 2.68 -1.96 15.85
CA SER A 82 1.67 -2.31 16.86
C SER A 82 0.30 -2.60 16.25
N LEU A 83 -0.15 -1.84 15.25
CA LEU A 83 -1.40 -2.05 14.53
C LEU A 83 -1.39 -3.44 13.91
N ALA A 84 -0.36 -3.71 13.13
CA ALA A 84 -0.22 -4.98 12.44
C ALA A 84 -0.13 -6.18 13.40
N GLY A 85 0.61 -6.06 14.51
CA GLY A 85 0.60 -7.12 15.53
C GLY A 85 -0.77 -7.32 16.19
N THR A 86 -1.61 -6.28 16.27
CA THR A 86 -2.99 -6.40 16.74
C THR A 86 -3.90 -7.07 15.69
N VAL A 87 -3.72 -6.77 14.40
CA VAL A 87 -4.43 -7.46 13.30
C VAL A 87 -4.07 -8.94 13.27
N GLU A 88 -2.77 -9.26 13.33
CA GLU A 88 -2.26 -10.64 13.37
C GLU A 88 -2.87 -11.42 14.54
N LYS A 89 -2.86 -10.86 15.75
CA LYS A 89 -3.47 -11.47 16.94
C LYS A 89 -4.99 -11.68 16.81
N ALA A 90 -5.68 -10.82 16.07
CA ALA A 90 -7.14 -10.87 15.89
C ALA A 90 -7.57 -11.89 14.83
N TYR A 91 -6.76 -12.11 13.79
CA TYR A 91 -7.20 -12.78 12.57
C TYR A 91 -6.34 -13.95 12.11
N TYR A 92 -5.08 -14.08 12.51
CA TYR A 92 -4.30 -15.27 12.18
C TYR A 92 -4.64 -16.43 13.12
N PRO A 93 -4.81 -17.68 12.62
CA PRO A 93 -4.75 -18.11 11.22
C PRO A 93 -6.10 -18.09 10.47
N SER A 94 -7.17 -17.56 11.08
CA SER A 94 -8.55 -17.65 10.56
C SER A 94 -8.88 -16.76 9.34
N GLY A 95 -8.03 -15.78 9.01
CA GLY A 95 -8.21 -14.81 7.94
C GLY A 95 -9.10 -13.62 8.31
N MET A 96 -8.96 -12.50 7.58
CA MET A 96 -9.67 -11.22 7.82
C MET A 96 -11.15 -11.25 7.38
N LYS A 97 -11.95 -12.11 8.01
CA LYS A 97 -13.38 -12.30 7.69
C LYS A 97 -14.28 -11.26 8.39
N GLY A 98 -15.43 -11.00 7.77
CA GLY A 98 -16.48 -10.10 8.27
C GLY A 98 -16.15 -8.62 8.07
N ASP A 99 -17.10 -7.74 8.41
CA ASP A 99 -17.03 -6.30 8.10
C ASP A 99 -15.77 -5.63 8.63
N LEU A 100 -15.37 -5.93 9.87
CA LEU A 100 -14.13 -5.39 10.44
C LEU A 100 -12.89 -5.84 9.64
N GLY A 101 -12.88 -7.07 9.13
CA GLY A 101 -11.79 -7.58 8.30
C GLY A 101 -11.73 -6.88 6.94
N LYS A 102 -12.88 -6.65 6.31
CA LYS A 102 -13.00 -5.84 5.08
C LYS A 102 -12.52 -4.39 5.30
N GLN A 103 -12.96 -3.75 6.37
CA GLN A 103 -12.53 -2.40 6.72
C GLN A 103 -11.02 -2.32 6.90
N LEU A 104 -10.41 -3.29 7.58
CA LEU A 104 -8.96 -3.37 7.77
C LEU A 104 -8.21 -3.63 6.46
N HIS A 105 -8.76 -4.44 5.55
CA HIS A 105 -8.19 -4.63 4.21
C HIS A 105 -8.14 -3.30 3.45
N LEU A 106 -9.28 -2.62 3.32
CA LEU A 106 -9.39 -1.33 2.63
C LEU A 106 -8.52 -0.25 3.29
N PHE A 107 -8.38 -0.29 4.62
CA PHE A 107 -7.53 0.65 5.37
C PHE A 107 -6.05 0.55 4.99
N ARG A 108 -5.58 -0.60 4.46
CA ARG A 108 -4.20 -0.75 3.96
C ARG A 108 -3.89 0.22 2.83
N HIS A 109 -4.86 0.53 1.98
CA HIS A 109 -4.71 1.54 0.91
C HIS A 109 -4.67 2.96 1.46
N VAL A 110 -5.43 3.25 2.52
CA VAL A 110 -5.38 4.54 3.23
C VAL A 110 -4.01 4.75 3.85
N ILE A 111 -3.47 3.74 4.54
CA ILE A 111 -2.13 3.79 5.13
C ILE A 111 -1.07 3.99 4.04
N SER A 112 -1.12 3.19 2.96
CA SER A 112 -0.15 3.31 1.87
C SER A 112 -0.17 4.70 1.23
N TYR A 113 -1.37 5.27 1.02
CA TYR A 113 -1.52 6.64 0.54
C TYR A 113 -0.93 7.69 1.50
N GLN A 114 -1.22 7.57 2.80
CA GLN A 114 -0.65 8.49 3.79
C GLN A 114 0.89 8.41 3.82
N GLN A 115 1.45 7.20 3.74
CA GLN A 115 2.91 6.98 3.77
C GLN A 115 3.60 7.51 2.52
N ALA A 116 3.03 7.28 1.33
CA ALA A 116 3.52 7.86 0.08
C ALA A 116 3.48 9.40 0.14
N LYS A 117 2.35 9.96 0.60
CA LYS A 117 2.19 11.41 0.77
C LYS A 117 3.17 12.02 1.77
N TYR A 118 3.43 11.35 2.89
CA TYR A 118 4.44 11.78 3.86
C TYR A 118 5.81 11.95 3.19
N ILE A 119 6.25 10.97 2.38
CA ILE A 119 7.53 11.04 1.69
C ILE A 119 7.53 12.19 0.68
N VAL A 120 6.48 12.28 -0.14
CA VAL A 120 6.37 13.31 -1.19
C VAL A 120 6.42 14.73 -0.61
N ASP A 121 5.77 14.95 0.54
CA ASP A 121 5.63 16.28 1.16
C ASP A 121 6.85 16.67 2.02
N ASN A 122 7.66 15.73 2.52
CA ASN A 122 8.71 16.00 3.51
C ASN A 122 10.15 15.82 3.00
N TYR A 123 10.33 15.31 1.78
CA TYR A 123 11.65 15.04 1.20
C TYR A 123 11.81 15.72 -0.16
N GLU A 124 12.99 16.26 -0.39
CA GLU A 124 13.37 16.84 -1.68
C GLU A 124 13.70 15.75 -2.69
N GLY A 125 13.53 16.04 -3.98
CA GLY A 125 13.75 15.11 -5.07
C GLY A 125 12.91 15.48 -6.29
N ARG A 126 13.41 15.17 -7.49
CA ARG A 126 12.71 15.42 -8.76
C ARG A 126 11.60 14.40 -9.00
N THR A 127 11.80 13.16 -8.53
CA THR A 127 10.81 12.08 -8.60
C THR A 127 10.51 11.55 -7.20
N ASP A 128 9.40 10.82 -7.06
CA ASP A 128 9.00 10.23 -5.78
C ASP A 128 10.00 9.15 -5.34
N GLU A 129 10.64 8.46 -6.30
CA GLU A 129 11.77 7.56 -6.07
C GLU A 129 12.95 8.27 -5.40
N GLU A 130 13.35 9.45 -5.88
CA GLU A 130 14.46 10.20 -5.25
C GLU A 130 14.09 10.64 -3.83
N LYS A 131 12.83 11.03 -3.62
CA LYS A 131 12.31 11.38 -2.30
C LYS A 131 12.32 10.19 -1.34
N LEU A 132 11.96 8.99 -1.83
CA LEU A 132 12.06 7.75 -1.05
C LEU A 132 13.51 7.43 -0.68
N ILE A 133 14.44 7.56 -1.62
CA ILE A 133 15.88 7.35 -1.37
C ILE A 133 16.35 8.32 -0.27
N ASN A 134 16.00 9.60 -0.39
CA ASN A 134 16.36 10.61 0.60
C ASN A 134 15.74 10.32 1.98
N TYR A 135 14.51 9.81 2.04
CA TYR A 135 13.90 9.30 3.27
C TYR A 135 14.71 8.15 3.88
N ILE A 136 15.00 7.11 3.09
CA ILE A 136 15.75 5.94 3.53
C ILE A 136 17.12 6.32 4.09
N VAL A 137 17.85 7.19 3.37
CA VAL A 137 19.20 7.64 3.74
C VAL A 137 19.17 8.52 5.00
N LYS A 138 18.32 9.55 5.01
CA LYS A 138 18.25 10.53 6.12
C LYS A 138 17.80 9.89 7.42
N GLU A 139 16.75 9.08 7.36
CA GLU A 139 16.15 8.42 8.53
C GLU A 139 16.86 7.10 8.90
N LYS A 140 17.90 6.72 8.14
CA LYS A 140 18.73 5.52 8.39
C LYS A 140 17.88 4.24 8.46
N ILE A 141 16.90 4.14 7.57
CA ILE A 141 16.09 2.94 7.42
C ILE A 141 17.00 1.88 6.79
N TRP A 142 17.61 0.99 7.58
CA TRP A 142 18.54 -0.03 7.07
C TRP A 142 17.87 -1.38 6.77
N ASN A 143 16.62 -1.53 7.20
CA ASN A 143 15.82 -2.75 7.07
C ASN A 143 14.78 -2.61 5.96
N TRP A 144 15.22 -2.22 4.76
CA TRP A 144 14.40 -2.23 3.55
C TRP A 144 14.91 -3.30 2.57
N THR A 145 14.10 -3.58 1.55
CA THR A 145 14.43 -4.48 0.44
C THR A 145 13.77 -4.02 -0.85
N ALA A 146 14.41 -4.29 -1.98
CA ALA A 146 13.83 -4.16 -3.32
C ALA A 146 13.85 -5.50 -4.09
N GLU A 147 14.04 -6.62 -3.37
CA GLU A 147 14.12 -7.98 -3.91
C GLU A 147 12.74 -8.63 -4.10
N GLU A 148 11.68 -8.04 -3.54
CA GLU A 148 10.32 -8.58 -3.67
C GLU A 148 9.82 -8.54 -5.11
N SER A 149 8.99 -9.52 -5.49
CA SER A 149 8.61 -9.74 -6.89
C SER A 149 7.89 -8.53 -7.51
N THR A 150 8.53 -7.91 -8.50
CA THR A 150 7.94 -6.85 -9.33
C THR A 150 7.01 -7.38 -10.41
N ARG A 151 7.08 -8.69 -10.72
CA ARG A 151 6.18 -9.39 -11.67
C ARG A 151 4.70 -9.08 -11.41
N LEU A 152 4.31 -9.08 -10.14
CA LEU A 152 2.92 -8.87 -9.72
C LEU A 152 2.42 -7.44 -9.97
N HIS A 153 3.34 -6.52 -10.22
CA HIS A 153 3.08 -5.11 -10.47
C HIS A 153 3.32 -4.75 -11.94
N LEU A 154 3.31 -5.71 -12.87
CA LEU A 154 3.46 -5.50 -14.30
C LEU A 154 2.27 -6.05 -15.08
N LYS A 155 1.06 -5.72 -14.62
CA LYS A 155 -0.16 -6.24 -15.21
C LYS A 155 -0.34 -5.77 -16.64
N SER A 156 -0.69 -6.70 -17.52
CA SER A 156 -0.87 -6.48 -18.95
C SER A 156 -1.87 -7.49 -19.51
N TYR A 157 -2.35 -7.23 -20.72
CA TYR A 157 -3.16 -8.16 -21.51
C TYR A 157 -2.41 -8.50 -22.80
N TYR A 158 -2.38 -9.77 -23.19
CA TYR A 158 -1.81 -10.16 -24.48
C TYR A 158 -2.91 -10.23 -25.52
N ASP A 159 -2.86 -9.32 -26.49
CA ASP A 159 -3.73 -9.27 -27.66
C ASP A 159 -3.23 -10.30 -28.70
N PRO A 160 -3.95 -11.41 -28.91
CA PRO A 160 -3.52 -12.48 -29.80
C PRO A 160 -3.62 -12.08 -31.28
N GLU A 161 -4.55 -11.19 -31.65
CA GLU A 161 -4.75 -10.75 -33.02
C GLU A 161 -3.59 -9.91 -33.50
N ASN A 162 -3.18 -8.94 -32.68
CA ASN A 162 -2.06 -8.04 -32.98
C ASN A 162 -0.71 -8.56 -32.44
N LYS A 163 -0.70 -9.72 -31.77
CA LYS A 163 0.47 -10.39 -31.18
C LYS A 163 1.31 -9.46 -30.30
N LYS A 164 0.66 -8.64 -29.47
CA LYS A 164 1.32 -7.61 -28.64
C LYS A 164 0.73 -7.56 -27.23
N TYR A 165 1.53 -7.07 -26.29
CA TYR A 165 1.04 -6.76 -24.96
C TYR A 165 0.45 -5.36 -24.94
N ILE A 166 -0.75 -5.26 -24.37
CA ILE A 166 -1.45 -4.03 -24.05
C ILE A 166 -1.29 -3.81 -22.54
N TYR A 167 -0.86 -2.61 -22.18
CA TYR A 167 -0.68 -2.19 -20.80
C TYR A 167 -1.80 -1.22 -20.42
N PRO A 168 -2.12 -1.11 -19.11
CA PRO A 168 -3.12 -0.15 -18.65
C PRO A 168 -2.77 1.28 -19.04
N GLU A 169 -3.79 2.14 -19.09
CA GLU A 169 -3.61 3.57 -19.32
C GLU A 169 -2.64 4.18 -18.29
N GLY A 170 -1.71 5.01 -18.77
CA GLY A 170 -0.68 5.65 -17.97
C GLY A 170 0.57 4.80 -17.74
N HIS A 171 0.69 3.63 -18.38
CA HIS A 171 1.91 2.83 -18.31
C HIS A 171 3.12 3.55 -18.91
N SER A 172 4.22 3.56 -18.17
CA SER A 172 5.49 4.16 -18.62
C SER A 172 6.35 3.13 -19.34
N TYR A 173 6.99 3.57 -20.42
CA TYR A 173 7.99 2.77 -21.15
C TYR A 173 9.42 3.27 -20.91
N ALA A 174 9.60 4.24 -19.99
CA ALA A 174 10.93 4.63 -19.54
C ALA A 174 11.62 3.44 -18.87
N ASN A 175 12.95 3.48 -18.75
CA ASN A 175 13.75 2.50 -17.98
C ASN A 175 13.45 1.00 -18.21
N GLY A 176 12.85 0.63 -19.36
CA GLY A 176 12.52 -0.76 -19.71
C GLY A 176 11.07 -1.17 -19.45
N GLY A 177 10.22 -0.32 -18.87
CA GLY A 177 8.81 -0.66 -18.59
C GLY A 177 8.64 -1.54 -17.33
N ILE A 178 9.55 -1.46 -16.35
CA ILE A 178 9.63 -2.32 -15.17
C ILE A 178 9.47 -1.54 -13.86
N ASN A 179 8.31 -1.72 -13.24
CA ASN A 179 8.02 -1.20 -11.90
C ASN A 179 8.95 -1.80 -10.84
N LEU A 180 9.34 -0.99 -9.84
CA LEU A 180 10.16 -1.40 -8.69
C LEU A 180 9.31 -1.46 -7.43
N LYS A 181 9.40 -2.56 -6.69
CA LYS A 181 8.79 -2.72 -5.36
C LYS A 181 9.84 -2.51 -4.30
N VAL A 182 9.63 -1.53 -3.44
CA VAL A 182 10.50 -1.25 -2.28
C VAL A 182 9.67 -1.41 -1.02
N VAL A 183 10.17 -2.19 -0.06
CA VAL A 183 9.47 -2.44 1.20
C VAL A 183 10.33 -2.07 2.39
N THR A 184 9.77 -1.32 3.35
CA THR A 184 10.46 -0.79 4.54
C THR A 184 9.82 -1.26 5.84
N ASN A 185 10.33 -0.74 6.97
CA ASN A 185 9.78 -0.97 8.33
C ASN A 185 9.77 -2.45 8.73
N GLY A 186 10.96 -3.04 8.85
CA GLY A 186 11.14 -4.48 9.11
C GLY A 186 11.14 -5.34 7.84
N ARG A 187 11.44 -4.72 6.68
CA ARG A 187 11.50 -5.31 5.33
C ARG A 187 10.18 -5.77 4.72
N PHE A 188 9.04 -5.56 5.37
CA PHE A 188 7.80 -6.12 4.81
C PHE A 188 6.52 -5.32 5.01
N ARG A 189 6.51 -4.18 5.73
CA ARG A 189 5.26 -3.49 6.09
C ARG A 189 4.85 -2.39 5.13
N SER A 190 5.68 -1.35 5.05
CA SER A 190 5.41 -0.20 4.20
C SER A 190 5.91 -0.49 2.81
N GLU A 191 4.99 -0.64 1.88
CA GLU A 191 5.27 -0.96 0.48
C GLU A 191 5.14 0.29 -0.38
N PHE A 192 6.11 0.47 -1.28
CA PHE A 192 6.11 1.49 -2.31
C PHE A 192 6.32 0.80 -3.66
N ILE A 193 5.34 0.95 -4.56
CA ILE A 193 5.47 0.54 -5.95
C ILE A 193 5.81 1.78 -6.76
N ILE A 194 6.89 1.71 -7.53
CA ILE A 194 7.47 2.85 -8.23
C ILE A 194 7.48 2.53 -9.71
N ASN A 195 6.84 3.37 -10.51
CA ASN A 195 6.83 3.21 -11.97
C ASN A 195 8.14 3.68 -12.59
N ASP A 196 8.35 3.43 -13.88
CA ASP A 196 9.61 3.80 -14.56
C ASP A 196 9.95 5.28 -14.61
N ASP A 197 8.98 6.17 -14.45
CA ASP A 197 9.21 7.61 -14.34
C ASP A 197 9.58 8.04 -12.90
N GLY A 198 9.66 7.07 -11.98
CA GLY A 198 9.98 7.31 -10.58
C GLY A 198 8.78 7.83 -9.77
N LYS A 199 7.55 7.62 -10.24
CA LYS A 199 6.29 7.96 -9.54
C LYS A 199 5.77 6.81 -8.71
N PHE A 200 5.14 7.12 -7.57
CA PHE A 200 4.46 6.12 -6.78
C PHE A 200 3.15 5.66 -7.40
N PHE A 201 2.91 4.35 -7.39
CA PHE A 201 1.61 3.75 -7.70
C PHE A 201 0.78 3.63 -6.43
N THR A 202 0.06 4.71 -6.13
CA THR A 202 -0.81 4.78 -4.95
C THR A 202 -2.27 4.81 -5.39
N LEU A 203 -3.07 3.86 -4.90
CA LEU A 203 -4.47 3.69 -5.31
C LEU A 203 -5.32 4.97 -5.13
N LEU A 204 -5.08 5.68 -4.04
CA LEU A 204 -5.88 6.84 -3.64
C LEU A 204 -5.28 8.17 -4.10
N ASP A 205 -4.25 8.18 -4.94
CA ASP A 205 -3.80 9.43 -5.57
C ASP A 205 -4.96 10.03 -6.40
N LYS A 206 -5.11 11.36 -6.36
CA LYS A 206 -6.13 12.07 -7.16
C LYS A 206 -5.89 11.90 -8.65
N GLU A 207 -4.62 11.81 -9.04
CA GLU A 207 -4.19 11.67 -10.44
C GLU A 207 -3.80 10.22 -10.76
N ALA A 208 -4.25 9.24 -9.96
CA ALA A 208 -3.95 7.83 -10.20
C ALA A 208 -4.46 7.38 -11.58
N THR A 209 -3.53 7.04 -12.47
CA THR A 209 -3.80 6.41 -13.76
C THR A 209 -4.38 5.00 -13.59
N GLN A 210 -4.87 4.40 -14.67
CA GLN A 210 -5.30 3.00 -14.61
C GLN A 210 -4.15 2.08 -14.16
N ASP A 211 -2.94 2.29 -14.68
CA ASP A 211 -1.76 1.50 -14.32
C ASP A 211 -1.45 1.61 -12.82
N ALA A 212 -1.53 2.83 -12.27
CA ALA A 212 -1.32 3.06 -10.85
C ALA A 212 -2.36 2.35 -9.97
N LYS A 213 -3.64 2.32 -10.38
CA LYS A 213 -4.72 1.64 -9.61
C LYS A 213 -4.57 0.12 -9.64
N VAL A 214 -4.23 -0.42 -10.80
CA VAL A 214 -4.13 -1.86 -11.05
C VAL A 214 -2.87 -2.47 -10.42
N ASN A 215 -1.77 -1.71 -10.37
CA ASN A 215 -0.49 -2.14 -9.81
C ASN A 215 -0.15 -1.54 -8.44
N CYS A 216 -1.11 -0.85 -7.79
CA CYS A 216 -0.91 -0.06 -6.59
C CYS A 216 -0.20 -0.78 -5.43
N SER A 217 0.50 -0.01 -4.60
CA SER A 217 0.99 -0.46 -3.30
C SER A 217 -0.12 -0.64 -2.27
N SER A 218 0.16 -1.49 -1.27
CA SER A 218 -0.67 -1.59 -0.07
C SER A 218 0.19 -1.87 1.17
N PHE A 219 -0.21 -1.35 2.33
CA PHE A 219 0.47 -1.66 3.58
C PHE A 219 0.28 -3.14 3.95
N ASN A 220 1.30 -3.83 4.46
CA ASN A 220 1.18 -5.23 4.89
C ASN A 220 1.10 -5.35 6.41
N TYR A 221 0.14 -6.16 6.88
CA TYR A 221 0.04 -6.54 8.27
C TYR A 221 1.03 -7.66 8.64
N ALA A 222 1.44 -8.51 7.70
CA ALA A 222 2.49 -9.49 7.96
C ALA A 222 3.88 -8.84 8.10
N ARG A 223 4.82 -9.62 8.64
CA ARG A 223 6.21 -9.19 8.87
C ARG A 223 7.19 -9.75 7.84
N HIS A 224 6.80 -10.80 7.12
CA HIS A 224 7.60 -11.51 6.13
C HIS A 224 6.67 -12.08 5.07
N ASN A 225 7.25 -12.47 3.92
CA ASN A 225 6.54 -13.14 2.85
C ASN A 225 6.31 -14.62 3.19
N ASP A 226 5.35 -14.89 4.07
CA ASP A 226 5.04 -16.22 4.60
C ASP A 226 3.52 -16.51 4.61
N GLU A 227 3.10 -17.55 5.34
CA GLU A 227 1.69 -17.91 5.48
C GLU A 227 0.87 -16.77 6.12
N VAL A 228 1.45 -16.01 7.07
CA VAL A 228 0.76 -14.87 7.69
C VAL A 228 0.46 -13.80 6.65
N HIS A 229 1.40 -13.54 5.74
CA HIS A 229 1.17 -12.64 4.60
C HIS A 229 0.05 -13.14 3.69
N THR A 230 0.04 -14.44 3.40
CA THR A 230 -1.01 -15.02 2.56
C THR A 230 -2.39 -14.79 3.19
N VAL A 231 -2.54 -15.13 4.46
CA VAL A 231 -3.81 -15.07 5.19
C VAL A 231 -4.30 -13.63 5.45
N LEU A 232 -3.39 -12.70 5.74
CA LEU A 232 -3.76 -11.34 6.14
C LEU A 232 -3.70 -10.30 5.02
N ASP A 233 -2.90 -10.52 3.98
CA ASP A 233 -2.63 -9.48 2.98
C ASP A 233 -3.01 -9.92 1.56
N VAL A 234 -2.91 -11.21 1.23
CA VAL A 234 -3.17 -11.74 -0.12
C VAL A 234 -4.61 -12.24 -0.28
N GLU A 235 -5.06 -13.16 0.57
CA GLU A 235 -6.42 -13.72 0.51
C GLU A 235 -7.54 -12.66 0.56
N PRO A 236 -7.39 -11.55 1.31
CA PRO A 236 -8.38 -10.47 1.35
C PRO A 236 -8.35 -9.58 0.09
N SER A 237 -7.42 -9.77 -0.85
CA SER A 237 -7.39 -9.04 -2.12
C SER A 237 -8.35 -9.63 -3.18
N LYS A 238 -9.35 -10.42 -2.74
CA LYS A 238 -10.41 -10.95 -3.60
C LYS A 238 -11.42 -9.85 -3.92
N PRO A 239 -12.11 -9.92 -5.08
CA PRO A 239 -13.07 -8.90 -5.49
C PRO A 239 -14.13 -8.55 -4.44
N GLU A 240 -14.55 -9.51 -3.60
CA GLU A 240 -15.58 -9.25 -2.57
C GLU A 240 -15.12 -8.36 -1.38
N TYR A 241 -13.81 -8.12 -1.27
CA TYR A 241 -13.18 -7.36 -0.20
C TYR A 241 -12.52 -6.09 -0.73
N GLU A 242 -12.20 -6.06 -2.01
CA GLU A 242 -11.49 -4.98 -2.66
C GLU A 242 -12.42 -3.85 -3.10
N SER A 243 -11.89 -2.63 -3.15
CA SER A 243 -12.65 -1.47 -3.64
C SER A 243 -13.16 -1.70 -5.06
N HIS A 244 -14.46 -1.49 -5.28
CA HIS A 244 -15.08 -1.64 -6.59
C HIS A 244 -14.36 -0.82 -7.66
N PHE A 245 -14.01 0.44 -7.39
CA PHE A 245 -13.30 1.28 -8.36
C PHE A 245 -11.89 0.76 -8.71
N ARG A 246 -11.25 0.00 -7.81
CA ARG A 246 -9.99 -0.67 -8.11
C ARG A 246 -10.23 -1.91 -8.97
N GLU A 247 -11.21 -2.73 -8.63
CA GLU A 247 -11.54 -3.91 -9.43
C GLU A 247 -12.00 -3.52 -10.84
N GLU A 248 -12.81 -2.47 -10.99
CA GLU A 248 -13.20 -1.90 -12.28
C GLU A 248 -11.96 -1.45 -13.10
N SER A 249 -10.93 -0.92 -12.44
CA SER A 249 -9.70 -0.51 -13.15
C SER A 249 -8.93 -1.68 -13.78
N ARG A 250 -9.17 -2.93 -13.35
CA ARG A 250 -8.49 -4.11 -13.90
C ARG A 250 -9.01 -4.52 -15.28
N TYR A 251 -10.19 -4.05 -15.68
CA TYR A 251 -10.75 -4.41 -16.98
C TYR A 251 -10.09 -3.64 -18.12
N VAL A 252 -9.91 -4.31 -19.26
CA VAL A 252 -9.47 -3.67 -20.49
C VAL A 252 -10.67 -2.97 -21.12
N LEU A 253 -10.54 -1.68 -21.40
CA LEU A 253 -11.62 -0.85 -21.92
C LEU A 253 -11.38 -0.48 -23.38
N ASP A 254 -12.46 -0.39 -24.15
CA ASP A 254 -12.43 0.21 -25.48
C ASP A 254 -12.33 1.75 -25.41
N LYS A 255 -12.26 2.41 -26.56
CA LYS A 255 -12.19 3.88 -26.63
C LYS A 255 -13.45 4.60 -26.11
N ALA A 256 -14.58 3.89 -26.01
CA ALA A 256 -15.83 4.40 -25.47
C ALA A 256 -16.00 4.09 -23.97
N GLY A 257 -15.04 3.38 -23.36
CA GLY A 257 -15.05 3.00 -21.95
C GLY A 257 -15.81 1.70 -21.63
N ASN A 258 -16.16 0.90 -22.62
CA ASN A 258 -16.82 -0.39 -22.41
C ASN A 258 -15.80 -1.50 -22.19
N HIS A 259 -16.17 -2.53 -21.42
CA HIS A 259 -15.34 -3.71 -21.22
C HIS A 259 -15.13 -4.44 -22.55
N ILE A 260 -13.87 -4.71 -22.87
CA ILE A 260 -13.53 -5.61 -23.97
C ILE A 260 -13.77 -7.05 -23.50
N LYS A 261 -14.36 -7.85 -24.38
CA LYS A 261 -14.68 -9.26 -24.12
C LYS A 261 -13.85 -10.18 -25.01
N ASP A 262 -13.56 -11.38 -24.52
CA ASP A 262 -12.99 -12.46 -25.32
C ASP A 262 -14.06 -13.15 -26.21
N ASP A 263 -13.64 -14.13 -27.00
CA ASP A 263 -14.52 -14.91 -27.89
C ASP A 263 -15.61 -15.69 -27.13
N GLU A 264 -15.42 -15.91 -25.83
CA GLU A 264 -16.37 -16.56 -24.92
C GLU A 264 -17.27 -15.55 -24.20
N TYR A 265 -17.22 -14.26 -24.58
CA TYR A 265 -17.95 -13.14 -23.98
C TYR A 265 -17.56 -12.81 -22.52
N ASN A 266 -16.42 -13.31 -22.04
CA ASN A 266 -15.89 -12.96 -20.73
C ASN A 266 -15.13 -11.64 -20.79
N ASP A 267 -15.23 -10.84 -19.74
CA ASP A 267 -14.50 -9.57 -19.67
C ASP A 267 -12.98 -9.81 -19.53
N ILE A 268 -12.21 -9.09 -20.34
CA ILE A 268 -10.75 -9.18 -20.35
C ILE A 268 -10.17 -8.32 -19.23
N LYS A 269 -9.18 -8.86 -18.50
CA LYS A 269 -8.50 -8.17 -17.40
C LYS A 269 -7.00 -8.03 -17.66
N PHE A 270 -6.42 -6.96 -17.12
CA PHE A 270 -4.99 -6.83 -16.93
C PHE A 270 -4.54 -7.75 -15.81
N GLU A 271 -3.69 -8.72 -16.14
CA GLU A 271 -3.21 -9.74 -15.23
C GLU A 271 -1.67 -9.73 -15.17
N PRO A 272 -1.06 -10.13 -14.04
CA PRO A 272 0.39 -10.20 -13.96
C PRO A 272 0.91 -11.31 -14.87
N PRO A 273 2.04 -11.11 -15.57
CA PRO A 273 2.61 -12.13 -16.44
C PRO A 273 2.92 -13.39 -15.64
N LYS A 274 2.73 -14.58 -16.23
CA LYS A 274 3.02 -15.87 -15.58
C LYS A 274 4.47 -15.97 -15.12
N GLU A 275 5.38 -15.47 -15.94
CA GLU A 275 6.82 -15.40 -15.68
C GLU A 275 7.39 -14.06 -16.12
N ILE A 276 8.49 -13.64 -15.50
CA ILE A 276 9.26 -12.48 -15.96
C ILE A 276 10.11 -12.95 -17.15
N LYS A 277 9.98 -12.28 -18.31
CA LYS A 277 10.84 -12.52 -19.47
C LYS A 277 12.29 -12.13 -19.16
N ASP A 278 13.26 -12.82 -19.74
CA ASP A 278 14.69 -12.58 -19.48
C ASP A 278 15.10 -11.10 -19.59
N LYS A 279 14.62 -10.40 -20.63
CA LYS A 279 14.85 -8.96 -20.79
C LYS A 279 14.34 -8.15 -19.58
N HIS A 280 13.11 -8.40 -19.15
CA HIS A 280 12.51 -7.72 -18.00
C HIS A 280 13.29 -8.00 -16.71
N LYS A 281 13.85 -9.21 -16.57
CA LYS A 281 14.71 -9.57 -15.44
C LYS A 281 16.01 -8.76 -15.44
N ILE A 282 16.65 -8.59 -16.60
CA ILE A 282 17.86 -7.77 -16.74
C ILE A 282 17.56 -6.31 -16.40
N ASP A 283 16.48 -5.77 -16.95
CA ASP A 283 16.07 -4.38 -16.71
C ASP A 283 15.73 -4.17 -15.22
N TRP A 284 15.04 -5.13 -14.58
CA TRP A 284 14.78 -5.12 -13.14
C TRP A 284 16.06 -5.13 -12.30
N GLU A 285 16.99 -6.05 -12.56
CA GLU A 285 18.25 -6.15 -11.80
C GLU A 285 19.06 -4.86 -11.90
N LYS A 286 19.11 -4.26 -13.09
CA LYS A 286 19.78 -2.97 -13.31
C LYS A 286 19.12 -1.86 -12.48
N ARG A 287 17.79 -1.77 -12.52
CA ARG A 287 17.03 -0.76 -11.78
C ARG A 287 17.19 -0.91 -10.26
N LYS A 288 17.09 -2.15 -9.76
CA LYS A 288 17.34 -2.47 -8.35
C LYS A 288 18.76 -2.07 -7.93
N SER A 289 19.76 -2.41 -8.74
CA SER A 289 21.16 -2.07 -8.46
C SER A 289 21.39 -0.56 -8.39
N ASP A 290 20.77 0.22 -9.29
CA ASP A 290 20.83 1.69 -9.25
C ASP A 290 20.20 2.24 -7.97
N PHE A 291 18.97 1.80 -7.64
CA PHE A 291 18.28 2.20 -6.42
C PHE A 291 19.12 1.89 -5.15
N GLU A 292 19.68 0.68 -5.07
CA GLU A 292 20.56 0.27 -3.98
C GLU A 292 21.82 1.11 -3.87
N SER A 293 22.46 1.40 -5.01
CA SER A 293 23.66 2.24 -5.05
C SER A 293 23.37 3.63 -4.48
N ARG A 294 22.24 4.23 -4.87
CA ARG A 294 21.81 5.57 -4.41
C ARG A 294 21.43 5.58 -2.94
N CYS A 295 20.81 4.52 -2.42
CA CYS A 295 20.56 4.34 -0.98
C CYS A 295 21.84 4.09 -0.16
N ARG A 296 22.94 3.66 -0.78
CA ARG A 296 24.25 3.48 -0.12
C ARG A 296 25.10 4.75 -0.17
N HIS A 297 24.82 5.66 -1.11
CA HIS A 297 25.52 6.95 -1.23
C HIS A 297 25.23 7.80 0.02
N GLY A 298 26.29 8.15 0.77
CA GLY A 298 26.18 8.77 2.10
C GLY A 298 26.49 7.84 3.29
N LYS A 299 26.80 6.55 3.06
CA LYS A 299 27.59 5.77 4.03
C LYS A 299 29.01 6.34 4.06
N THR A 300 29.26 7.32 4.93
CA THR A 300 30.63 7.52 5.43
C THR A 300 31.08 6.17 5.98
N ASN A 301 32.15 5.62 5.43
CA ASN A 301 32.77 4.39 5.94
C ASN A 301 32.79 4.47 7.47
N ARG A 302 32.17 3.50 8.13
CA ARG A 302 32.36 3.31 9.58
C ARG A 302 33.84 2.98 9.78
N THR A 303 34.62 3.99 10.15
CA THR A 303 35.76 3.83 11.06
C THR A 303 35.24 3.70 12.48
#